data_AF-A0A816H5U5-F1
#
_entry.id   AF-A0A816H5U5-F1
#
_cell.length_a   1.000
_cell.length_b   1.000
_cell.length_c   1.000
_cell.angle_alpha   90.00
_cell.angle_beta   90.00
_cell.angle_gamma   90.00
#
_symmetry.space_group_name_H-M   'P 1'
#
loop_
_entity.id
_entity.type
_entity.pdbx_description
1 polymer ?
#
loop_
_entity_poly.entity_id
_entity_poly.type
_entity_poly.pdbx_seq_one_letter_code
_entity_poly.pdbx_strand_id
1 'polypeptide(L)'
;MCEQTKRYFSPRLVDYVIIVGCRHPNKYNHVTQTPELLRRYPLEDHKDFALPPDVIFFCQPEGCINIGHQRTGIQPITSFVFTLTEKDSNRQR
;
A
#
# COMPACT_ATOMS: atom_id res chain seq x y z
N MET A 1 21.09 -27.09 -12.71
CA MET A 1 21.04 -25.63 -12.95
C MET A 1 19.63 -25.02 -12.90
N CYS A 2 18.53 -25.77 -12.67
CA CYS A 2 17.15 -25.25 -12.82
C CYS A 2 16.30 -25.11 -11.53
N GLU A 3 16.83 -25.44 -10.34
CA GLU A 3 16.06 -25.31 -9.08
C GLU A 3 16.36 -24.03 -8.29
N GLN A 4 17.58 -23.50 -8.40
CA GLN A 4 17.98 -22.29 -7.67
C GLN A 4 17.27 -21.03 -8.21
N THR A 5 17.01 -20.96 -9.52
CA THR A 5 16.38 -19.81 -10.18
C THR A 5 14.88 -19.70 -9.89
N LYS A 6 14.19 -20.81 -9.62
CA LYS A 6 12.76 -20.78 -9.24
C LYS A 6 12.51 -20.16 -7.86
N ARG A 7 13.51 -20.12 -6.97
CA ARG A 7 13.36 -19.50 -5.64
C ARG A 7 13.41 -17.98 -5.65
N TYR A 8 13.81 -17.37 -6.77
CA TYR A 8 13.97 -15.91 -6.89
C TYR A 8 12.79 -15.20 -7.54
N PHE A 9 11.89 -15.93 -8.20
CA PHE A 9 10.68 -15.34 -8.78
C PHE A 9 9.50 -15.55 -7.83
N SER A 10 8.71 -14.48 -7.61
CA SER A 10 7.45 -14.61 -6.89
C SER A 10 6.59 -15.66 -7.60
N PRO A 11 5.99 -16.63 -6.89
CA PRO A 11 5.10 -17.60 -7.51
C PRO A 11 3.78 -16.95 -7.99
N ARG A 12 3.57 -15.68 -7.65
CA ARG A 12 2.36 -14.90 -7.89
C ARG A 12 2.70 -13.68 -8.75
N LEU A 13 1.74 -13.31 -9.60
CA LEU A 13 1.81 -12.09 -10.41
C LEU A 13 1.70 -10.83 -9.54
N VAL A 14 0.83 -10.87 -8.53
CA VAL A 14 0.63 -9.82 -7.53
C VAL A 14 0.51 -10.51 -6.18
N ASP A 15 1.29 -10.09 -5.19
CA ASP A 15 1.23 -10.67 -3.86
C ASP A 15 0.02 -10.14 -3.07
N TYR A 16 -0.20 -8.82 -3.02
CA TYR A 16 -1.33 -8.24 -2.31
C TYR A 16 -1.99 -7.11 -3.11
N VAL A 17 -3.30 -6.99 -2.95
CA VAL A 17 -4.08 -5.82 -3.37
C VAL A 17 -4.69 -5.21 -2.11
N ILE A 18 -4.40 -3.94 -1.84
CA ILE A 18 -4.83 -3.25 -0.64
C ILE A 18 -5.58 -1.97 -0.97
N ILE A 19 -6.54 -1.62 -0.11
CA ILE A 19 -7.23 -0.33 -0.11
C ILE A 19 -6.83 0.38 1.17
N VAL A 20 -6.17 1.53 1.02
CA VAL A 20 -5.68 2.37 2.11
C VAL A 20 -6.45 3.67 2.13
N GLY A 21 -6.77 4.18 3.32
CA GLY A 21 -7.48 5.44 3.48
C GLY A 21 -7.85 5.70 4.94
N CYS A 22 -8.83 6.56 5.18
CA CYS A 22 -9.38 6.78 6.52
C CYS A 22 -10.74 6.14 6.68
N ARG A 23 -10.89 5.28 7.71
CA ARG A 23 -12.18 4.65 8.03
C ARG A 23 -13.23 5.67 8.49
N HIS A 24 -12.78 6.69 9.21
CA HIS A 24 -13.63 7.76 9.73
C HIS A 24 -13.05 9.11 9.32
N PRO A 25 -13.32 9.58 8.08
CA PRO A 25 -12.79 10.84 7.61
C PRO A 25 -13.38 12.02 8.40
N ASN A 26 -12.53 12.90 8.91
CA ASN A 26 -13.00 14.12 9.58
C ASN A 26 -13.35 15.16 8.51
N LYS A 27 -14.63 15.49 8.41
CA LYS A 27 -15.14 16.45 7.41
C LYS A 27 -14.85 17.92 7.75
N TYR A 28 -14.53 18.20 9.01
CA TYR A 28 -14.46 19.56 9.55
C TYR A 28 -13.04 20.05 9.79
N ASN A 29 -12.05 19.15 9.80
CA ASN A 29 -10.66 19.49 10.01
C ASN A 29 -9.83 19.09 8.79
N HIS A 30 -9.14 20.06 8.19
CA HIS A 30 -8.11 19.84 7.16
C HIS A 30 -6.82 19.22 7.74
N VAL A 31 -6.94 18.48 8.84
CA VAL A 31 -5.81 17.84 9.51
C VAL A 31 -5.55 16.52 8.80
N THR A 32 -4.28 16.28 8.47
CA THR A 32 -3.82 15.00 7.95
C THR A 32 -4.20 13.87 8.91
N GLN A 33 -4.90 12.88 8.39
CA GLN A 33 -5.31 11.71 9.14
C GLN A 33 -4.34 10.55 8.89
N THR A 34 -4.12 9.74 9.92
CA THR A 34 -3.31 8.53 9.81
C THR A 34 -3.95 7.56 8.81
N PRO A 35 -3.19 7.06 7.81
CA PRO A 35 -3.70 6.05 6.89
C PRO A 35 -4.00 4.75 7.62
N GLU A 36 -5.06 4.07 7.21
CA GLU A 36 -5.50 2.77 7.71
C GLU A 36 -5.69 1.79 6.56
N LEU A 37 -5.46 0.50 6.83
CA LEU A 37 -5.83 -0.58 5.92
C LEU A 37 -7.35 -0.79 5.98
N LEU A 38 -8.04 -0.40 4.90
CA LEU A 38 -9.49 -0.54 4.79
C LEU A 38 -9.90 -1.94 4.29
N ARG A 39 -9.13 -2.47 3.33
CA ARG A 39 -9.35 -3.79 2.74
C ARG A 39 -8.06 -4.38 2.21
N ARG A 40 -7.97 -5.71 2.21
CA ARG A 40 -6.89 -6.45 1.56
C ARG A 40 -7.38 -7.71 0.85
N TYR A 41 -6.64 -8.13 -0.16
CA TYR A 41 -6.70 -9.45 -0.76
C TYR A 41 -5.27 -9.97 -0.97
N PRO A 42 -4.97 -11.22 -0.58
CA PRO A 42 -5.82 -12.13 0.22
C PRO A 42 -6.15 -11.59 1.63
N LEU A 43 -7.14 -12.21 2.29
CA LEU A 43 -7.54 -11.83 3.66
C LEU A 43 -6.54 -12.25 4.72
N GLU A 44 -5.75 -13.28 4.44
CA GLU A 44 -4.69 -13.83 5.28
C GLU A 44 -3.33 -13.58 4.63
N ASP A 45 -2.28 -13.63 5.44
CA ASP A 45 -0.92 -13.48 4.95
C ASP A 45 -0.46 -14.71 4.15
N HIS A 46 0.42 -14.49 3.18
CA HIS A 46 1.09 -15.60 2.50
C HIS A 46 2.02 -16.34 3.46
N LYS A 47 2.09 -17.66 3.29
CA LYS A 47 2.95 -18.53 4.12
C LYS A 47 4.44 -18.19 4.00
N ASP A 48 4.85 -17.64 2.86
CA ASP A 48 6.24 -17.28 2.59
C ASP A 48 6.61 -15.86 3.03
N PHE A 49 5.64 -14.94 3.16
CA PHE A 49 5.85 -13.63 3.77
C PHE A 49 4.53 -12.91 4.11
N ALA A 50 4.54 -12.12 5.19
CA ALA A 50 3.40 -11.32 5.63
C ALA A 50 3.33 -9.96 4.91
N LEU A 51 2.12 -9.41 4.78
CA LEU A 51 1.94 -8.04 4.31
C LEU A 51 2.61 -7.07 5.30
N PRO A 52 3.59 -6.25 4.87
CA PRO A 52 4.22 -5.30 5.78
C PRO A 52 3.18 -4.29 6.30
N PRO A 53 3.02 -4.10 7.62
CA PRO A 53 2.02 -3.19 8.17
C PRO A 53 2.28 -1.74 7.73
N ASP A 54 3.54 -1.38 7.57
CA ASP A 54 3.96 -0.02 7.23
C ASP A 54 3.71 0.35 5.76
N VAL A 55 3.30 -0.62 4.91
CA VAL A 55 3.00 -0.38 3.48
C VAL A 55 1.96 0.73 3.29
N ILE A 56 1.05 0.89 4.27
CA ILE A 56 -0.02 1.88 4.24
C ILE A 56 0.52 3.32 4.23
N PHE A 57 1.67 3.57 4.85
CA PHE A 57 2.31 4.88 4.84
C PHE A 57 2.94 5.19 3.48
N PHE A 58 3.41 4.19 2.76
CA PHE A 58 3.93 4.37 1.40
C PHE A 58 2.81 4.61 0.39
N CYS A 59 1.61 4.04 0.61
CA CYS A 59 0.43 4.35 -0.20
C CYS A 59 -0.08 5.77 -0.01
N GLN A 60 0.23 6.42 1.13
CA GLN A 60 -0.22 7.77 1.51
C GLN A 60 0.92 8.50 2.24
N PRO A 61 2.00 8.91 1.54
CA PRO A 61 3.20 9.46 2.18
C PRO A 61 2.94 10.79 2.91
N GLU A 62 2.04 11.62 2.40
CA GLU A 62 1.61 12.87 3.04
C GLU A 62 0.48 12.66 4.07
N GLY A 63 0.08 11.39 4.29
CA GLY A 63 -1.10 10.99 5.04
C GLY A 63 -2.41 11.28 4.30
N CYS A 64 -3.53 10.85 4.89
CA CYS A 64 -4.83 10.99 4.27
C CYS A 64 -5.39 12.40 4.50
N ILE A 65 -5.46 13.17 3.42
CA ILE A 65 -6.02 14.53 3.44
C ILE A 65 -7.46 14.51 2.92
N ASN A 66 -8.42 14.90 3.77
CA ASN A 66 -9.76 15.22 3.31
C ASN A 66 -9.75 16.64 2.75
N ILE A 67 -9.42 16.76 1.46
CA ILE A 67 -9.70 18.00 0.73
C ILE A 67 -11.22 17.99 0.55
N GLY A 68 -11.93 18.55 1.52
CA GLY A 68 -13.38 18.67 1.49
C GLY A 68 -13.82 19.13 0.10
N HIS A 69 -14.94 18.60 -0.36
CA HIS A 69 -15.48 18.71 -1.72
C HIS A 69 -15.51 20.19 -2.21
N GLN A 70 -14.37 20.72 -2.64
CA GLN A 70 -14.24 21.96 -3.38
C GLN A 70 -14.86 21.63 -4.73
N ARG A 71 -16.17 21.89 -4.78
CA ARG A 71 -17.02 21.90 -5.96
C ARG A 71 -16.20 22.59 -7.05
N THR A 72 -15.97 21.88 -8.16
CA THR A 72 -15.33 22.29 -9.43
C THR A 72 -13.92 21.82 -9.78
N GLY A 73 -13.23 21.01 -8.97
CA GLY A 73 -11.92 20.44 -9.37
C GLY A 73 -11.94 18.91 -9.42
N ILE A 74 -11.72 18.33 -10.60
CA ILE A 74 -11.31 16.93 -10.73
C ILE A 74 -10.07 16.77 -9.85
N GLN A 75 -10.14 16.03 -8.74
CA GLN A 75 -8.93 15.69 -7.99
C GLN A 75 -7.97 15.00 -8.96
N PRO A 76 -6.71 15.43 -9.05
CA PRO A 76 -5.76 14.75 -9.93
C PRO A 76 -5.60 13.33 -9.40
N ILE A 77 -6.07 12.35 -10.17
CA ILE A 77 -5.79 10.94 -9.91
C ILE A 77 -4.29 10.78 -10.16
N THR A 78 -3.51 10.83 -9.10
CA THR A 78 -2.06 10.60 -9.17
C THR A 78 -1.80 9.11 -9.02
N SER A 79 -0.97 8.58 -9.91
CA SER A 79 -0.48 7.20 -9.82
C SER A 79 1.03 7.25 -9.68
N PHE A 80 1.55 6.52 -8.71
CA PHE A 80 2.97 6.45 -8.46
C PHE A 80 3.36 5.01 -8.10
N VAL A 81 4.64 4.72 -8.18
CA VAL A 81 5.22 3.42 -7.86
C VAL A 81 6.29 3.64 -6.80
N PHE A 82 6.30 2.77 -5.79
CA PHE A 82 7.34 2.71 -4.78
C PHE A 82 7.88 1.29 -4.68
N THR A 83 9.11 1.14 -4.20
CA THR A 83 9.77 -0.16 -3.99
C THR A 83 10.05 -0.35 -2.52
N LEU A 84 9.72 -1.53 -1.99
CA LEU A 84 10.10 -1.92 -0.63
C LEU A 84 11.36 -2.79 -0.70
N THR A 85 12.38 -2.41 0.04
CA THR A 85 13.64 -3.17 0.12
C THR A 85 13.68 -3.91 1.45
N GLU A 86 13.84 -5.24 1.41
CA GLU A 86 14.06 -6.03 2.62
C GLU A 86 15.43 -5.69 3.24
N LYS A 87 15.45 -5.41 4.55
CA LYS A 87 16.64 -4.94 5.29
C LYS A 87 17.85 -5.88 5.18
N ASP A 88 17.64 -7.20 5.10
CA ASP A 88 18.70 -8.20 5.25
C ASP A 88 18.87 -9.13 4.04
N SER A 89 18.06 -8.99 2.97
CA SER A 89 17.99 -9.98 1.89
C SER A 89 18.47 -9.52 0.51
N ASN A 90 18.80 -8.23 0.31
CA ASN A 90 19.00 -7.64 -1.05
C ASN A 90 17.87 -8.01 -2.04
N ARG A 91 16.67 -8.33 -1.52
CA ARG A 91 15.54 -8.81 -2.29
C ARG A 91 14.56 -7.66 -2.44
N GLN A 92 14.34 -7.30 -3.70
CA GLN A 92 13.30 -6.36 -4.11
C GLN A 92 12.07 -7.19 -4.48
N ARG A 93 10.92 -6.86 -3.90
CA ARG A 93 9.62 -7.42 -4.26
C ARG A 93 8.66 -6.32 -4.70
#